data_AF-A0A8T5KI53-F1
#
_entry.id   AF-A0A8T5KI53-F1
#
_cell.length_a   1.000
_cell.length_b   1.000
_cell.length_c   1.000
_cell.angle_alpha   90.00
_cell.angle_beta   90.00
_cell.angle_gamma   90.00
#
_symmetry.space_group_name_H-M   'P 1'
#
loop_
_entity.id
_entity.type
_entity.pdbx_description
1 polymer ?
#
loop_
_entity_poly.entity_id
_entity_poly.type
_entity_poly.pdbx_seq_one_letter_code
_entity_poly.pdbx_strand_id
1 'polypeptide(L)' 'MNWYERLKKNAERNAEKNQMYLCPEPEQLKTLIEGLAVNRERYGYPSCPCRISTGTIENDKDIICPCDYRTLD' A
#
# COMPACT_ATOMS: atom_id res chain seq x y z
N MET A 1 16.04 -7.29 5.08
CA MET A 1 14.93 -6.92 4.18
C MET A 1 14.06 -5.91 4.89
N ASN A 2 14.08 -4.66 4.43
CA ASN A 2 13.35 -3.55 5.04
C ASN A 2 11.85 -3.60 4.65
N TRP A 3 11.03 -2.72 5.24
CA TRP A 3 9.59 -2.68 4.92
C TRP A 3 9.32 -2.33 3.47
N TYR A 4 10.10 -1.42 2.89
CA TYR A 4 10.01 -1.02 1.50
C TYR A 4 10.10 -2.22 0.54
N GLU A 5 11.14 -3.05 0.66
CA GLU A 5 11.35 -4.24 -0.18
C GLU A 5 10.20 -5.25 -0.03
N ARG A 6 9.73 -5.46 1.21
CA ARG A 6 8.61 -6.38 1.49
C ARG A 6 7.30 -5.88 0.87
N LEU A 7 7.02 -4.59 1.01
CA LEU A 7 5.80 -3.98 0.49
C LEU A 7 5.80 -3.94 -1.04
N LYS A 8 6.93 -3.60 -1.67
CA LYS A 8 7.10 -3.66 -3.12
C LYS A 8 6.79 -5.07 -3.64
N LYS A 9 7.42 -6.10 -3.05
CA LYS A 9 7.19 -7.49 -3.43
C LYS A 9 5.74 -7.94 -3.23
N ASN A 10 5.09 -7.47 -2.17
CA ASN A 10 3.67 -7.76 -1.95
C ASN A 10 2.77 -7.08 -2.99
N ALA A 11 3.08 -5.84 -3.36
CA ALA A 11 2.37 -5.10 -4.40
C ALA A 11 2.50 -5.79 -5.77
N GLU A 12 3.71 -6.21 -6.15
CA GLU A 12 3.97 -6.97 -7.39
C GLU A 12 3.15 -8.27 -7.45
N ARG A 13 3.20 -9.07 -6.37
CA ARG A 13 2.42 -10.31 -6.26
C ARG A 13 0.91 -10.07 -6.29
N ASN A 14 0.45 -9.00 -5.66
CA ASN A 14 -0.96 -8.65 -5.65
C ASN A 14 -1.42 -8.22 -7.04
N ALA A 15 -0.63 -7.42 -7.76
CA ALA A 15 -0.92 -7.03 -9.14
C ALA A 15 -0.99 -8.25 -10.07
N GLU A 16 0.03 -9.11 -10.05
CA GLU A 16 0.09 -10.33 -10.86
C GLU A 16 -1.11 -11.25 -10.60
N LYS A 17 -1.42 -11.53 -9.32
CA LYS A 17 -2.54 -12.41 -8.94
C LYS A 17 -3.91 -11.88 -9.40
N ASN A 18 -4.06 -10.57 -9.52
CA ASN A 18 -5.32 -9.93 -9.90
C ASN A 18 -5.32 -9.44 -11.36
N GLN A 19 -4.31 -9.80 -12.18
CA GLN A 19 -4.17 -9.35 -13.56
C GLN A 19 -4.17 -7.81 -13.70
N MET A 20 -3.60 -7.13 -12.71
CA MET A 20 -3.41 -5.68 -12.69
C MET A 20 -1.94 -5.33 -12.94
N TYR A 21 -1.70 -4.05 -13.21
CA TYR A 21 -0.35 -3.49 -13.31
C TYR A 21 -0.10 -2.50 -12.18
N LEU A 22 1.15 -2.41 -11.73
CA LEU A 22 1.57 -1.31 -10.86
C LEU A 22 1.64 0.00 -11.65
N CYS A 23 1.69 1.12 -10.92
CA CYS A 23 1.89 2.43 -11.50
C CYS A 23 3.13 2.41 -12.44
N PRO A 24 2.99 2.82 -13.72
CA PRO A 24 4.09 2.77 -14.68
C PRO A 24 5.15 3.85 -14.43
N GLU A 25 4.78 4.92 -13.72
CA GLU A 25 5.70 6.00 -13.33
C GLU A 25 6.56 5.58 -12.12
N PRO A 26 7.89 5.39 -12.28
CA PRO A 26 8.72 4.79 -11.24
C PRO A 26 8.81 5.62 -9.96
N GLU A 27 8.88 6.95 -10.08
CA GLU A 27 8.97 7.84 -8.90
C GLU A 27 7.65 7.87 -8.13
N GLN A 28 6.51 7.87 -8.83
CA GLN A 28 5.20 7.80 -8.19
C GLN A 28 5.02 6.47 -7.46
N LEU A 29 5.40 5.35 -8.10
CA LEU A 29 5.37 4.03 -7.46
C LEU A 29 6.27 4.00 -6.22
N LYS A 30 7.48 4.53 -6.31
CA LYS A 30 8.42 4.60 -5.19
C LYS A 30 7.84 5.40 -4.02
N THR A 31 7.31 6.59 -4.26
CA THR A 31 6.68 7.42 -3.23
C THR A 31 5.53 6.69 -2.53
N LEU A 32 4.70 5.96 -3.28
CA LEU A 32 3.61 5.17 -2.70
C LEU A 32 4.14 4.03 -1.80
N ILE A 33 5.15 3.28 -2.23
CA ILE A 33 5.72 2.19 -1.42
C ILE A 33 6.43 2.74 -0.17
N GLU A 34 7.15 3.86 -0.29
CA GLU A 34 7.79 4.54 0.85
C GLU A 34 6.74 5.01 1.86
N GLY A 35 5.66 5.63 1.40
CA GLY A 35 4.56 6.05 2.26
C GLY A 35 3.89 4.89 2.98
N LEU A 36 3.70 3.74 2.31
CA LEU A 36 3.21 2.52 2.95
C LEU A 36 4.17 2.00 4.04
N ALA A 37 5.48 2.08 3.81
CA ALA A 37 6.48 1.68 4.79
C ALA A 37 6.46 2.59 6.02
N VAL A 38 6.42 3.91 5.81
CA VAL A 38 6.31 4.90 6.89
C VAL A 38 5.03 4.69 7.71
N ASN A 39 3.89 4.50 7.05
CA ASN A 39 2.62 4.26 7.73
C ASN A 39 2.64 2.94 8.51
N ARG A 40 3.32 1.92 8.00
CA ARG A 40 3.50 0.67 8.73
C ARG A 40 4.35 0.85 9.98
N GLU A 41 5.42 1.62 9.92
CA GLU A 41 6.25 1.92 11.10
C GLU A 41 5.48 2.76 12.12
N ARG A 42 4.66 3.71 11.64
CA ARG A 42 3.88 4.63 12.48
C ARG A 42 2.67 3.95 13.15
N TYR A 43 1.90 3.16 12.40
CA TYR A 43 0.59 2.63 12.84
C TYR A 43 0.62 1.11 13.09
N GLY A 44 1.69 0.42 12.70
CA GLY A 44 1.80 -1.05 12.77
C GLY A 44 1.24 -1.79 11.55
N TYR A 45 0.59 -1.09 10.61
CA TYR A 45 0.00 -1.66 9.39
C TYR A 45 0.14 -0.70 8.19
N PRO A 46 0.17 -1.22 6.94
CA PRO A 46 0.39 -0.40 5.75
C PRO A 46 -0.89 0.33 5.32
N SER A 47 -1.31 1.33 6.09
CA SER A 47 -2.42 2.23 5.73
C SER A 47 -2.11 3.02 4.44
N CYS A 48 -3.10 3.26 3.56
CA CYS A 48 -2.83 3.96 2.28
C CYS A 48 -2.15 5.30 2.53
N PRO A 49 -0.99 5.59 1.92
CA PRO A 49 -0.33 6.88 2.04
C PRO A 49 -1.12 8.02 1.37
N CYS A 50 -2.13 7.65 0.58
CA CYS A 50 -3.02 8.55 -0.16
C CYS A 50 -4.24 9.01 0.65
N ARG A 51 -4.46 8.47 1.86
CA ARG A 51 -5.64 8.73 2.70
C ARG A 51 -5.23 9.07 4.13
N ILE A 52 -6.15 9.65 4.88
CA ILE A 52 -5.96 9.94 6.30
C ILE A 52 -6.25 8.66 7.09
N SER A 53 -5.26 8.19 7.83
CA SER A 53 -5.38 7.07 8.76
C SER A 53 -5.90 7.54 10.11
N THR A 54 -6.78 6.77 10.74
CA THR A 54 -7.18 6.99 12.14
C THR A 54 -6.17 6.42 13.13
N GLY A 55 -5.21 5.62 12.66
CA GLY A 55 -4.27 4.89 13.51
C GLY A 55 -4.88 3.68 14.24
N THR A 56 -6.18 3.41 14.04
CA THR A 56 -6.89 2.28 14.63
C THR A 56 -7.23 1.27 13.55
N ILE A 57 -6.71 0.04 13.65
CA ILE A 57 -6.84 -0.95 12.58
C ILE A 57 -8.30 -1.29 12.27
N GLU A 58 -9.19 -1.23 13.27
CA GLU A 58 -10.61 -1.52 13.12
C GLU A 58 -11.32 -0.53 12.21
N ASN A 59 -10.92 0.74 12.26
CA ASN A 59 -11.53 1.84 11.51
C ASN A 59 -10.91 2.01 10.12
N ASP A 60 -9.69 1.52 9.91
CA ASP A 60 -8.92 1.73 8.68
C ASP A 60 -8.93 0.51 7.74
N LYS A 61 -9.68 -0.56 8.06
CA LYS A 61 -9.64 -1.85 7.33
C LYS A 61 -9.76 -1.71 5.82
N ASP A 62 -10.67 -0.86 5.38
CA ASP A 62 -10.98 -0.60 3.97
C ASP A 62 -9.87 0.15 3.23
N ILE A 63 -8.96 0.82 3.97
CA ILE A 63 -7.83 1.60 3.43
C ILE A 63 -6.45 0.97 3.68
N ILE A 64 -6.37 -0.20 4.33
CA ILE A 64 -5.13 -0.98 4.43
C ILE A 64 -4.74 -1.51 3.05
N CYS A 65 -3.47 -1.36 2.65
CA CYS A 65 -3.01 -1.86 1.37
C CYS A 65 -2.87 -3.40 1.35
N PRO A 66 -3.41 -4.12 0.35
CA PRO A 66 -4.24 -3.64 -0.76
C PRO A 66 -5.67 -3.28 -0.32
N CYS A 67 -6.12 -2.06 -0.64
CA CYS A 67 -7.39 -1.53 -0.14
C CYS A 67 -8.59 -1.97 -0.99
N ASP A 68 -9.80 -1.86 -0.43
CA ASP A 68 -11.05 -2.28 -1.09
C ASP A 68 -11.38 -1.48 -2.35
N TYR A 69 -10.80 -0.28 -2.45
CA TYR A 69 -11.06 0.68 -3.53
C TYR A 69 -10.06 0.58 -4.69
N ARG A 70 -9.08 -0.34 -4.63
CA ARG A 70 -8.04 -0.45 -5.67
C ARG A 70 -8.60 -0.91 -7.04
N THR A 71 -9.82 -1.44 -7.05
CA THR A 71 -10.49 -2.01 -8.22
C THR A 71 -11.61 -1.13 -8.77
N LEU A 72 -11.66 0.16 -8.40
CA LEU A 72 -12.69 1.07 -8.91
C LEU A 72 -12.18 1.77 -10.17
N ASP A 73 -12.70 1.28 -11.31
CA ASP A 73 -12.72 1.75 -12.71
C ASP A 73 -11.43 2.32 -13.35
#